data_AF-A0A6A7BF91-F1
#
_entry.id   AF-A0A6A7BF91-F1
#
_cell.length_a   1.000
_cell.length_b   1.000
_cell.length_c   1.000
_cell.angle_alpha   90.00
_cell.angle_beta   90.00
_cell.angle_gamma   90.00
#
_symmetry.space_group_name_H-M   'P 1'
#
loop_
_entity.id
_entity.type
_entity.pdbx_description
1 polymer ?
#
loop_
_entity_poly.entity_id
_entity_poly.type
_entity_poly.pdbx_seq_one_letter_code
_entity_poly.pdbx_strand_id
1 'polypeptide(L)'
;KARPNTWTYELKMDQKTRMRKSEVLSHGKVKAVLTTYVHASNYDSLRFIGPDGRAYIWVSSSQVSSIGASRYDTVRHALFVATGHIPDPLYGQIVADHTFWDGYVDPSEALYIRSSTVDPSLVVATLQVLKDWEKHTLREEKRDDEKGFLASQEAARKCDLGAMSYWKA
;
A
#
# COMPACT_ATOMS: atom_id res chain seq x y z
N LYS A 1 -13.88 -13.18 -22.50
CA LYS A 1 -14.37 -11.77 -22.57
C LYS A 1 -14.00 -11.09 -21.25
N ALA A 2 -13.11 -10.10 -21.25
CA ALA A 2 -12.80 -9.32 -20.05
C ALA A 2 -14.05 -8.53 -19.62
N ARG A 3 -14.38 -8.55 -18.32
CA ARG A 3 -15.52 -7.78 -17.79
C ARG A 3 -15.21 -6.29 -17.94
N PRO A 4 -16.14 -5.46 -18.42
CA PRO A 4 -15.85 -4.07 -18.79
C PRO A 4 -15.45 -3.13 -17.62
N ASN A 5 -15.62 -3.56 -16.36
CA ASN A 5 -15.37 -2.74 -15.16
C ASN A 5 -14.49 -3.50 -14.14
N THR A 6 -13.37 -4.06 -14.56
CA THR A 6 -12.45 -4.74 -13.63
C THR A 6 -11.09 -4.04 -13.69
N TRP A 7 -10.60 -3.66 -12.51
CA TRP A 7 -9.23 -3.20 -12.34
C TRP A 7 -8.30 -4.40 -12.47
N THR A 8 -7.26 -4.24 -13.29
CA THR A 8 -6.21 -5.24 -13.47
C THR A 8 -4.90 -4.59 -13.07
N TYR A 9 -4.19 -5.23 -12.14
CA TYR A 9 -2.85 -4.86 -11.71
C TYR A 9 -1.85 -5.91 -12.19
N GLU A 10 -0.86 -5.47 -12.97
CA GLU A 10 0.25 -6.29 -13.40
C GLU A 10 1.57 -5.66 -12.94
N LEU A 11 2.27 -6.34 -12.03
CA LEU A 11 3.64 -6.03 -11.64
C LEU A 11 4.59 -7.08 -12.21
N LYS A 12 5.57 -6.64 -13.01
CA LYS A 12 6.68 -7.47 -13.45
C LYS A 12 7.96 -6.92 -12.85
N MET A 13 8.67 -7.78 -12.13
CA MET A 13 9.98 -7.51 -11.58
C MET A 13 11.05 -8.10 -12.50
N ASP A 14 12.19 -7.42 -12.62
CA ASP A 14 13.38 -8.00 -13.22
C ASP A 14 13.91 -9.10 -12.27
N GLN A 15 14.11 -10.31 -12.77
CA GLN A 15 14.54 -11.43 -11.92
C GLN A 15 15.99 -11.29 -11.44
N LYS A 16 16.84 -10.59 -12.19
CA LYS A 16 18.26 -10.41 -11.88
C LYS A 16 18.47 -9.24 -10.93
N THR A 17 17.87 -8.09 -11.23
CA THR A 17 18.07 -6.87 -10.43
C THR A 17 17.03 -6.72 -9.33
N ARG A 18 15.94 -7.50 -9.37
CA ARG A 18 14.76 -7.33 -8.51
C ARG A 18 14.13 -5.94 -8.58
N MET A 19 14.51 -5.15 -9.59
CA MET A 19 13.92 -3.84 -9.85
C MET A 19 12.61 -3.96 -10.62
N ARG A 20 11.76 -2.94 -10.52
CA ARG A 20 10.55 -2.82 -11.33
C ARG A 20 10.90 -2.87 -12.82
N LYS A 21 10.39 -3.89 -13.55
CA LYS A 21 10.52 -3.98 -15.00
C LYS A 21 9.32 -3.37 -15.71
N SER A 22 8.12 -3.64 -15.23
CA SER A 22 6.89 -2.98 -15.68
C SER A 22 5.84 -2.99 -14.58
N GLU A 23 5.06 -1.92 -14.50
CA GLU A 23 3.90 -1.84 -13.62
C GLU A 23 2.75 -1.21 -14.39
N VAL A 24 1.63 -1.91 -14.43
CA VAL A 24 0.44 -1.45 -15.13
C VAL A 24 -0.76 -1.66 -14.22
N LEU A 25 -1.38 -0.55 -13.82
CA LEU A 25 -2.71 -0.54 -13.24
C LEU A 25 -3.68 -0.06 -14.32
N SER A 26 -4.67 -0.87 -14.69
CA SER A 26 -5.60 -0.56 -15.79
C SER A 26 -7.04 -0.82 -15.39
N HIS A 27 -7.96 -0.05 -15.95
CA HIS A 27 -9.39 -0.23 -15.76
C HIS A 27 -10.06 -0.52 -17.11
N GLY A 28 -10.23 -1.80 -17.44
CA GLY A 28 -10.79 -2.23 -18.72
C GLY A 28 -10.02 -1.68 -19.94
N LYS A 29 -10.70 -0.92 -20.80
CA LYS A 29 -10.10 -0.29 -22.00
C LYS A 29 -9.56 1.14 -21.74
N VAL A 30 -9.66 1.64 -20.50
CA VAL A 30 -9.23 3.00 -20.15
C VAL A 30 -7.70 3.06 -20.07
N LYS A 31 -7.15 4.27 -20.22
CA LYS A 31 -5.73 4.58 -20.07
C LYS A 31 -5.19 4.00 -18.76
N ALA A 32 -4.02 3.36 -18.83
CA ALA A 32 -3.34 2.84 -17.66
C ALA A 32 -3.00 3.98 -16.67
N VAL A 33 -3.22 3.71 -15.39
CA VAL A 33 -2.80 4.55 -14.28
C VAL A 33 -1.34 4.19 -13.97
N LEU A 34 -0.47 5.20 -14.06
CA LEU A 34 0.92 5.07 -13.63
C LEU A 34 1.01 5.36 -12.14
N THR A 35 1.55 4.40 -11.40
CA THR A 35 1.83 4.50 -9.98
C THR A 35 3.32 4.68 -9.73
N THR A 36 3.66 5.46 -8.71
CA THR A 36 5.05 5.69 -8.28
C THR A 36 5.13 5.47 -6.78
N TYR A 37 5.67 4.33 -6.39
CA TYR A 37 5.99 4.01 -5.01
C TYR A 37 7.33 4.60 -4.60
N VAL A 38 7.41 5.11 -3.38
CA VAL A 38 8.63 5.61 -2.74
C VAL A 38 8.68 5.06 -1.32
N HIS A 39 9.70 4.24 -1.05
CA HIS A 39 10.09 3.87 0.31
C HIS A 39 11.06 4.94 0.85
N ALA A 40 10.71 5.60 1.95
CA ALA A 40 11.51 6.67 2.53
C ALA A 40 11.59 6.53 4.07
N SER A 41 12.59 7.17 4.67
CA SER A 41 12.89 7.05 6.10
C SER A 41 11.82 7.61 7.03
N ASN A 42 10.96 8.49 6.53
CA ASN A 42 9.88 9.11 7.30
C ASN A 42 8.55 8.37 7.09
N TYR A 43 8.15 8.17 5.84
CA TYR A 43 6.96 7.42 5.46
C TYR A 43 7.08 6.93 4.02
N ASP A 44 6.47 5.78 3.77
CA ASP A 44 6.26 5.24 2.43
C ASP A 44 5.09 5.94 1.76
N SER A 45 5.17 6.11 0.43
CA SER A 45 4.10 6.73 -0.34
C SER A 45 3.89 6.10 -1.72
N LEU A 46 2.65 6.17 -2.22
CA LEU A 46 2.28 5.78 -3.59
C LEU A 46 1.56 6.95 -4.27
N ARG A 47 2.18 7.55 -5.27
CA ARG A 47 1.60 8.65 -6.07
C ARG A 47 1.00 8.14 -7.36
N PHE A 48 -0.13 8.70 -7.79
CA PHE A 48 -0.75 8.38 -9.07
C PHE A 48 -1.73 9.47 -9.55
N ILE A 49 -2.10 9.43 -10.83
CA ILE A 49 -3.18 10.25 -11.40
C ILE A 49 -4.39 9.35 -11.67
N GLY A 50 -5.53 9.69 -11.07
CA GLY A 50 -6.76 8.93 -11.22
C GLY A 50 -7.39 9.08 -12.61
N PRO A 51 -8.36 8.22 -12.98
CA PRO A 51 -9.14 8.35 -14.22
C PRO A 51 -9.92 9.66 -14.32
N ASP A 52 -10.18 10.30 -13.19
CA ASP A 52 -10.81 11.63 -13.07
C ASP A 52 -9.82 12.79 -13.29
N GLY A 53 -8.56 12.50 -13.58
CA GLY A 53 -7.51 13.49 -13.82
C GLY A 53 -6.95 14.14 -12.56
N ARG A 54 -7.40 13.74 -11.37
CA ARG A 54 -6.88 14.28 -10.10
C ARG A 54 -5.61 13.56 -9.68
N ALA A 55 -4.72 14.27 -8.99
CA ALA A 55 -3.53 13.69 -8.38
C ALA A 55 -3.88 13.12 -7.00
N TYR A 56 -3.34 11.93 -6.72
CA TYR A 56 -3.55 11.20 -5.48
C TYR A 56 -2.22 10.76 -4.88
N ILE A 57 -2.20 10.62 -3.55
CA ILE A 57 -1.08 10.01 -2.83
C ILE A 57 -1.60 9.17 -1.65
N TRP A 58 -1.22 7.89 -1.62
CA TRP A 58 -1.22 7.15 -0.37
C TRP A 58 0.02 7.51 0.42
N VAL A 59 -0.13 7.71 1.73
CA VAL A 59 0.99 7.82 2.67
C VAL A 59 0.77 6.88 3.84
N SER A 60 1.87 6.30 4.31
CA SER A 60 1.91 5.55 5.56
C SER A 60 2.14 6.47 6.76
N SER A 61 1.79 6.01 7.96
CA SER A 61 1.99 6.75 9.21
C SER A 61 3.46 6.80 9.65
N SER A 62 4.28 5.89 9.14
CA SER A 62 5.71 5.75 9.43
C SER A 62 6.39 4.95 8.31
N GLN A 63 7.72 4.94 8.27
CA GLN A 63 8.46 4.02 7.41
C GLN A 63 7.98 2.57 7.60
N VAL A 64 7.78 1.87 6.49
CA VAL A 64 7.41 0.46 6.49
C VAL A 64 8.66 -0.39 6.71
N SER A 65 8.78 -1.02 7.87
CA SER A 65 9.91 -1.88 8.20
C SER A 65 9.51 -3.00 9.17
N SER A 66 10.23 -4.11 9.13
CA SER A 66 10.13 -5.21 10.10
C SER A 66 11.43 -5.40 10.91
N ILE A 67 12.35 -4.45 10.90
CA ILE A 67 13.60 -4.52 11.68
C ILE A 67 13.70 -3.36 12.68
N GLY A 68 14.62 -3.46 13.63
CA GLY A 68 14.89 -2.37 14.59
C GLY A 68 13.68 -2.03 15.48
N ALA A 69 12.92 -3.03 15.93
CA ALA A 69 11.67 -2.90 16.69
C ALA A 69 10.49 -2.27 15.92
N SER A 70 10.62 -2.06 14.61
CA SER A 70 9.51 -1.64 13.75
C SER A 70 8.47 -2.74 13.54
N ARG A 71 7.21 -2.33 13.39
CA ARG A 71 6.06 -3.22 13.18
C ARG A 71 5.22 -2.72 12.01
N TYR A 72 5.54 -3.17 10.80
CA TYR A 72 4.78 -2.79 9.59
C TYR A 72 3.30 -3.15 9.67
N ASP A 73 2.95 -4.20 10.43
CA ASP A 73 1.57 -4.65 10.61
C ASP A 73 0.72 -3.71 11.48
N THR A 74 1.30 -2.66 12.04
CA THR A 74 0.59 -1.60 12.76
C THR A 74 0.53 -0.28 11.98
N VAL A 75 1.16 -0.24 10.80
CA VAL A 75 1.24 0.96 9.98
C VAL A 75 -0.12 1.28 9.38
N ARG A 76 -0.55 2.54 9.55
CA ARG A 76 -1.78 3.07 8.99
C ARG A 76 -1.50 3.80 7.70
N HIS A 77 -2.50 3.86 6.84
CA HIS A 77 -2.40 4.50 5.53
C HIS A 77 -3.54 5.49 5.34
N ALA A 78 -3.25 6.61 4.68
CA ALA A 78 -4.25 7.58 4.29
C ALA A 78 -4.07 7.96 2.83
N LEU A 79 -5.17 8.01 2.09
CA LEU A 79 -5.22 8.44 0.70
C LEU A 79 -5.65 9.89 0.65
N PHE A 80 -4.78 10.73 0.11
CA PHE A 80 -5.05 12.13 -0.13
C PHE A 80 -5.28 12.40 -1.62
N VAL A 81 -6.10 13.41 -1.91
CA VAL A 81 -6.36 13.90 -3.27
C VAL A 81 -6.11 15.39 -3.35
N ALA A 82 -5.53 15.84 -4.46
CA ALA A 82 -5.39 17.26 -4.78
C ALA A 82 -6.77 17.92 -4.95
N THR A 83 -6.93 19.14 -4.43
CA THR A 83 -8.21 19.86 -4.45
C THR A 83 -8.05 21.29 -4.95
N GLY A 84 -8.82 21.65 -5.98
CA GLY A 84 -8.90 23.02 -6.49
C GLY A 84 -7.52 23.61 -6.81
N HIS A 85 -7.12 24.62 -6.04
CA HIS A 85 -5.85 25.34 -6.21
C HIS A 85 -4.63 24.69 -5.53
N ILE A 86 -4.81 23.56 -4.83
CA ILE A 86 -3.72 22.84 -4.15
C ILE A 86 -3.28 21.69 -5.06
N PRO A 87 -2.14 21.83 -5.78
CA PRO A 87 -1.68 20.80 -6.70
C PRO A 87 -1.04 19.61 -5.98
N ASP A 88 -0.49 19.82 -4.78
CA ASP A 88 0.11 18.75 -4.00
C ASP A 88 -0.97 18.02 -3.19
N PRO A 89 -1.25 16.73 -3.49
CA PRO A 89 -2.30 16.00 -2.82
C PRO A 89 -2.06 15.86 -1.31
N LEU A 90 -0.82 15.91 -0.81
CA LEU A 90 -0.53 15.78 0.62
C LEU A 90 -1.19 16.90 1.47
N TYR A 91 -1.42 18.07 0.88
CA TYR A 91 -2.11 19.21 1.51
C TYR A 91 -3.59 19.30 1.10
N GLY A 92 -4.10 18.29 0.39
CA GLY A 92 -5.49 18.23 -0.06
C GLY A 92 -6.40 17.51 0.94
N GLN A 93 -7.42 16.83 0.41
CA GLN A 93 -8.42 16.12 1.22
C GLN A 93 -8.05 14.65 1.42
N ILE A 94 -8.29 14.12 2.63
CA ILE A 94 -8.24 12.68 2.90
C ILE A 94 -9.54 12.06 2.38
N VAL A 95 -9.44 11.13 1.43
CA VAL A 95 -10.58 10.47 0.78
C VAL A 95 -10.76 9.02 1.17
N ALA A 96 -9.71 8.38 1.69
CA ALA A 96 -9.79 7.05 2.28
C ALA A 96 -8.68 6.86 3.31
N ASP A 97 -8.87 5.90 4.21
CA ASP A 97 -7.88 5.47 5.19
C ASP A 97 -7.96 3.97 5.38
N HIS A 98 -6.79 3.37 5.58
CA HIS A 98 -6.62 1.95 5.79
C HIS A 98 -5.85 1.74 7.09
N THR A 99 -6.31 0.80 7.91
CA THR A 99 -5.56 0.34 9.07
C THR A 99 -5.60 -1.18 9.12
N PHE A 100 -4.46 -1.75 9.46
CA PHE A 100 -4.42 -3.11 9.96
C PHE A 100 -5.10 -3.17 11.33
N TRP A 101 -5.56 -4.37 11.67
CA TRP A 101 -6.19 -4.66 12.95
C TRP A 101 -5.29 -4.27 14.13
N ASP A 102 -5.89 -3.66 15.16
CA ASP A 102 -5.20 -3.10 16.32
C ASP A 102 -5.26 -4.00 17.57
N GLY A 103 -5.91 -5.16 17.51
CA GLY A 103 -6.03 -6.07 18.64
C GLY A 103 -7.44 -6.30 19.20
N TYR A 104 -8.50 -5.69 18.64
CA TYR A 104 -9.86 -5.77 19.18
C TYR A 104 -10.77 -6.85 18.53
N VAL A 105 -11.97 -7.07 19.06
CA VAL A 105 -12.83 -8.26 18.84
C VAL A 105 -13.13 -8.61 17.36
N ASP A 106 -13.03 -7.67 16.42
CA ASP A 106 -13.29 -7.93 14.99
C ASP A 106 -11.98 -7.97 14.17
N PRO A 107 -11.54 -9.15 13.68
CA PRO A 107 -10.22 -9.36 13.04
C PRO A 107 -10.08 -8.79 11.62
N SER A 108 -10.92 -7.84 11.20
CA SER A 108 -10.91 -7.32 9.83
C SER A 108 -9.89 -6.19 9.62
N GLU A 109 -9.11 -6.30 8.55
CA GLU A 109 -8.44 -5.15 7.91
C GLU A 109 -9.52 -4.11 7.55
N ALA A 110 -9.36 -2.87 8.02
CA ALA A 110 -10.38 -1.86 7.87
C ALA A 110 -9.96 -0.83 6.82
N LEU A 111 -10.72 -0.76 5.73
CA LEU A 111 -10.67 0.32 4.74
C LEU A 111 -11.91 1.19 4.90
N TYR A 112 -11.72 2.46 5.23
CA TYR A 112 -12.79 3.44 5.30
C TYR A 112 -12.68 4.43 4.13
N ILE A 113 -13.77 4.58 3.39
CA ILE A 113 -13.86 5.54 2.28
C ILE A 113 -14.61 6.76 2.79
N ARG A 114 -13.89 7.88 2.92
CA ARG A 114 -14.39 9.13 3.50
C ARG A 114 -15.19 9.97 2.52
N SER A 115 -14.85 9.88 1.23
CA SER A 115 -15.44 10.71 0.18
C SER A 115 -16.39 9.90 -0.69
N SER A 116 -17.63 10.36 -0.84
CA SER A 116 -18.60 9.75 -1.76
C SER A 116 -18.26 9.98 -3.25
N THR A 117 -17.26 10.81 -3.53
CA THR A 117 -16.88 11.21 -4.90
C THR A 117 -15.66 10.46 -5.42
N VAL A 118 -15.01 9.64 -4.60
CA VAL A 118 -13.92 8.77 -5.06
C VAL A 118 -14.49 7.42 -5.46
N ASP A 119 -13.99 6.84 -6.56
CA ASP A 119 -14.35 5.48 -6.95
C ASP A 119 -13.78 4.48 -5.92
N PRO A 120 -14.63 3.71 -5.22
CA PRO A 120 -14.17 2.70 -4.27
C PRO A 120 -13.21 1.68 -4.89
N SER A 121 -13.43 1.35 -6.17
CA SER A 121 -12.62 0.35 -6.86
C SER A 121 -11.20 0.85 -7.13
N LEU A 122 -11.04 2.15 -7.42
CA LEU A 122 -9.74 2.82 -7.52
C LEU A 122 -8.99 2.78 -6.18
N VAL A 123 -9.70 3.08 -5.08
CA VAL A 123 -9.11 3.06 -3.73
C VAL A 123 -8.57 1.66 -3.41
N VAL A 124 -9.40 0.62 -3.61
CA VAL A 124 -8.99 -0.78 -3.37
C VAL A 124 -7.83 -1.19 -4.27
N ALA A 125 -7.90 -0.88 -5.57
CA ALA A 125 -6.88 -1.30 -6.52
C ALA A 125 -5.52 -0.62 -6.26
N THR A 126 -5.52 0.65 -5.87
CA THR A 126 -4.29 1.38 -5.54
C THR A 126 -3.74 1.03 -4.16
N LEU A 127 -4.59 0.69 -3.19
CA LEU A 127 -4.16 0.12 -1.92
C LEU A 127 -3.46 -1.22 -2.15
N GLN A 128 -3.99 -2.09 -3.01
CA GLN A 128 -3.35 -3.35 -3.37
C GLN A 128 -1.94 -3.13 -3.94
N VAL A 129 -1.78 -2.16 -4.85
CA VAL A 129 -0.47 -1.78 -5.41
C VAL A 129 0.50 -1.36 -4.30
N LEU A 130 0.07 -0.49 -3.38
CA LEU A 130 0.87 -0.07 -2.24
C LEU A 130 1.31 -1.27 -1.38
N LYS A 131 0.37 -2.15 -1.02
CA LYS A 131 0.65 -3.33 -0.19
C LYS A 131 1.62 -4.31 -0.84
N ASP A 132 1.55 -4.48 -2.16
CA ASP A 132 2.50 -5.34 -2.87
C ASP A 132 3.90 -4.73 -2.86
N TRP A 133 4.04 -3.41 -3.02
CA TRP A 133 5.31 -2.71 -2.86
C TRP A 133 5.88 -2.82 -1.45
N GLU A 134 5.05 -2.61 -0.43
CA GLU A 134 5.45 -2.78 0.97
C GLU A 134 5.97 -4.21 1.23
N LYS A 135 5.27 -5.22 0.73
CA LYS A 135 5.73 -6.62 0.82
C LYS A 135 7.03 -6.85 0.06
N HIS A 136 7.25 -6.17 -1.07
CA HIS A 136 8.52 -6.25 -1.78
C HIS A 136 9.66 -5.67 -0.95
N THR A 137 9.48 -4.49 -0.36
CA THR A 137 10.46 -3.88 0.56
C THR A 137 10.78 -4.82 1.71
N LEU A 138 9.77 -5.39 2.37
CA LEU A 138 9.96 -6.32 3.49
C LEU A 138 10.67 -7.62 3.09
N ARG A 139 10.48 -8.11 1.86
CA ARG A 139 11.24 -9.26 1.33
C ARG A 139 12.71 -8.95 1.14
N GLU A 140 13.04 -7.72 0.76
CA GLU A 140 14.42 -7.26 0.65
C GLU A 140 15.04 -7.09 2.04
N GLU A 141 14.33 -6.47 2.98
CA GLU A 141 14.79 -6.39 4.38
C GLU A 141 15.06 -7.77 4.97
N LYS A 142 14.15 -8.74 4.78
CA LYS A 142 14.35 -10.13 5.25
C LYS A 142 15.60 -10.77 4.66
N ARG A 143 15.89 -10.51 3.37
CA ARG A 143 17.07 -11.06 2.70
C ARG A 143 18.35 -10.45 3.26
N ASP A 144 18.32 -9.15 3.54
CA ASP A 144 19.49 -8.39 3.93
C ASP A 144 19.80 -8.55 5.45
N ASP A 145 18.77 -8.67 6.29
CA ASP A 145 18.89 -9.00 7.72
C ASP A 145 17.83 -10.03 8.16
N GLU A 146 18.09 -11.29 7.84
CA GLU A 146 17.18 -12.39 8.19
C GLU A 146 16.97 -12.53 9.70
N LYS A 147 18.01 -12.32 10.51
CA LYS A 147 17.94 -12.49 11.97
C LYS A 147 17.08 -11.41 12.61
N GLY A 148 17.30 -10.14 12.23
CA GLY A 148 16.48 -9.02 12.68
C GLY A 148 15.02 -9.20 12.28
N PHE A 149 14.77 -9.62 11.04
CA PHE A 149 13.43 -9.88 10.56
C PHE A 149 12.72 -11.00 11.33
N LEU A 150 13.40 -12.13 11.57
CA LEU A 150 12.85 -13.26 12.33
C LEU A 150 12.54 -12.88 13.78
N ALA A 151 13.42 -12.10 14.44
CA ALA A 151 13.18 -11.63 15.80
C ALA A 151 11.90 -10.78 15.89
N SER A 152 11.69 -9.85 14.94
CA SER A 152 10.46 -9.06 14.88
C SER A 152 9.24 -9.90 14.53
N GLN A 153 9.37 -10.88 13.64
CA GLN A 153 8.29 -11.82 13.33
C GLN A 153 7.87 -12.63 14.56
N GLU A 154 8.83 -13.17 15.33
CA GLU A 154 8.55 -13.89 16.57
C GLU A 154 7.89 -12.98 17.61
N ALA A 155 8.34 -11.73 17.73
CA ALA A 155 7.73 -10.75 18.62
C ALA A 155 6.29 -10.44 18.22
N ALA A 156 6.02 -10.21 16.94
CA ALA A 156 4.67 -9.96 16.44
C ALA A 156 3.74 -11.17 16.63
N ARG A 157 4.25 -12.40 16.43
CA ARG A 157 3.51 -13.65 16.63
C ARG A 157 3.09 -13.94 18.06
N LYS A 158 3.55 -13.16 19.05
CA LYS A 158 3.03 -13.20 20.42
C LYS A 158 1.63 -12.58 20.54
N CYS A 159 1.19 -11.81 19.54
CA CYS A 159 -0.16 -11.28 19.45
C CYS A 159 -0.99 -12.11 18.47
N ASP A 160 -2.31 -12.16 18.68
CA ASP A 160 -3.22 -12.98 17.87
C ASP A 160 -3.14 -12.67 16.37
N LEU A 161 -3.10 -11.38 15.98
CA LEU A 161 -2.91 -11.00 14.57
C LEU A 161 -1.61 -11.52 14.01
N GLY A 162 -0.54 -11.33 14.77
CA GLY A 162 0.78 -11.64 14.27
C GLY A 162 0.92 -13.14 14.06
N ALA A 163 0.31 -13.92 14.96
CA ALA A 163 0.18 -15.37 14.84
C ALA A 163 -0.64 -15.76 13.60
N MET A 164 -1.75 -15.08 13.33
CA MET A 164 -2.63 -15.38 12.20
C MET A 164 -2.07 -14.96 10.85
N SER A 165 -1.41 -13.80 10.74
CA SER A 165 -1.23 -13.16 9.44
C SER A 165 0.00 -12.29 9.26
N TYR A 166 0.90 -12.13 10.26
CA TYR A 166 2.06 -11.22 10.14
C TYR A 166 2.80 -11.47 8.82
N TRP A 167 3.50 -12.59 8.70
CA TRP A 167 4.26 -12.94 7.52
C TRP A 167 4.12 -14.43 7.22
N LYS A 168 3.42 -14.74 6.12
CA LYS A 168 3.23 -16.08 5.56
C LYS A 168 4.05 -16.14 4.26
N ALA A 169 4.99 -17.09 4.21
CA ALA A 169 5.89 -17.30 3.08
C ALA A 169 5.14 -17.83 1.85
#